data_AF-A0A0G0FWR1-F1
#
_entry.id   AF-A0A0G0FWR1-F1
#
_cell.length_a   1.000
_cell.length_b   1.000
_cell.length_c   1.000
_cell.angle_alpha   90.00
_cell.angle_beta   90.00
_cell.angle_gamma   90.00
#
_symmetry.space_group_name_H-M   'P 1'
#
loop_
_entity.id
_entity.type
_entity.pdbx_description
1 polymer ?
#
loop_
_entity_poly.entity_id
_entity_poly.type
_entity_poly.pdbx_seq_one_letter_code
_entity_poly.pdbx_strand_id
1 'polypeptide(L)'
;MFKPIAQDIKDQIISRIKNNGEAVSKLSVEYQVSVKTIYGWLRKQSGQGGNILETARLKRENKLLLELVGKLTLENSLKKS
;
A
#
# COMPACT_ATOMS: atom_id res chain seq x y z
N MET A 1 9.50 -16.39 -27.81
CA MET A 1 10.12 -15.08 -28.08
C MET A 1 9.52 -14.07 -27.10
N PHE A 2 10.33 -13.44 -26.24
CA PHE A 2 9.86 -12.41 -25.30
C PHE A 2 9.67 -11.10 -26.08
N LYS A 3 8.42 -10.61 -26.19
CA LYS A 3 8.15 -9.29 -26.76
C LYS A 3 8.17 -8.27 -25.62
N PRO A 4 9.13 -7.34 -25.58
CA PRO A 4 9.13 -6.28 -24.58
C PRO A 4 7.87 -5.42 -24.79
N ILE A 5 7.12 -5.22 -23.72
CA ILE A 5 5.93 -4.37 -23.72
C ILE A 5 6.40 -2.92 -23.57
N ALA A 6 5.90 -2.02 -24.41
CA ALA A 6 6.21 -0.60 -24.32
C ALA A 6 5.82 -0.04 -22.94
N GLN A 7 6.65 0.84 -22.40
CA GLN A 7 6.44 1.41 -21.06
C GLN A 7 5.12 2.19 -20.98
N ASP A 8 4.73 2.88 -22.05
CA ASP A 8 3.47 3.63 -22.14
C ASP A 8 2.24 2.72 -21.98
N ILE A 9 2.28 1.52 -22.56
CA ILE A 9 1.19 0.54 -22.45
C ILE A 9 1.06 0.05 -21.00
N LYS A 10 2.19 -0.25 -20.36
CA LYS A 10 2.21 -0.64 -18.95
C LYS A 10 1.64 0.46 -18.06
N ASP A 11 2.03 1.71 -18.29
CA ASP A 11 1.58 2.83 -17.46
C ASP A 11 0.09 3.12 -17.67
N GLN A 12 -0.41 2.96 -18.90
CA GLN A 12 -1.84 3.04 -19.21
C GLN A 12 -2.65 1.94 -18.51
N ILE A 13 -2.20 0.68 -18.56
CA ILE A 13 -2.87 -0.45 -17.88
C ILE A 13 -2.94 -0.18 -16.38
N ILE A 14 -1.83 0.23 -15.77
CA ILE A 14 -1.76 0.55 -14.33
C ILE A 14 -2.71 1.70 -13.97
N SER A 15 -2.75 2.76 -14.78
CA SER A 15 -3.62 3.91 -14.57
C SER A 15 -5.10 3.51 -14.59
N ARG A 16 -5.53 2.71 -15.58
CA ARG A 16 -6.92 2.21 -15.66
C ARG A 16 -7.29 1.33 -14.47
N ILE A 17 -6.37 0.50 -13.97
CA ILE A 17 -6.62 -0.32 -12.78
C ILE A 17 -6.80 0.56 -11.53
N LYS A 18 -5.93 1.55 -11.33
CA LYS A 18 -5.91 2.37 -10.11
C LYS A 18 -6.98 3.47 -10.09
N ASN A 19 -7.21 4.12 -11.23
CA ASN A 19 -8.07 5.29 -11.33
C ASN A 19 -9.50 4.94 -11.76
N ASN A 20 -9.65 3.91 -12.60
CA ASN A 20 -10.96 3.53 -13.17
C ASN A 20 -11.50 2.22 -12.57
N GLY A 21 -10.72 1.53 -11.73
CA GLY A 21 -11.13 0.29 -11.06
C GLY A 21 -11.34 -0.90 -12.01
N GLU A 22 -10.75 -0.86 -13.21
CA GLU A 22 -10.96 -1.91 -14.21
C GLU A 22 -10.31 -3.24 -13.81
N ALA A 23 -11.00 -4.35 -14.13
CA ALA A 23 -10.56 -5.68 -13.78
C ALA A 23 -9.30 -6.10 -14.57
N VAL A 24 -8.32 -6.65 -13.85
CA VAL A 24 -7.05 -7.16 -14.43
C VAL A 24 -7.31 -8.22 -15.52
N SER A 25 -8.33 -9.07 -15.36
CA SER A 25 -8.73 -10.08 -16.34
C SER A 25 -9.15 -9.48 -17.68
N LYS A 26 -9.91 -8.37 -17.66
CA LYS A 26 -10.33 -7.65 -18.87
C LYS A 26 -9.14 -7.03 -19.59
N LEU A 27 -8.30 -6.30 -18.86
CA LEU A 27 -7.12 -5.63 -19.42
C LEU A 27 -6.05 -6.62 -19.90
N SER A 28 -5.97 -7.80 -19.29
CA SER A 28 -5.11 -8.90 -19.73
C SER A 28 -5.45 -9.37 -21.14
N VAL A 29 -6.74 -9.51 -21.45
CA VAL A 29 -7.23 -9.90 -22.78
C VAL A 29 -7.04 -8.75 -23.78
N GLU A 30 -7.43 -7.53 -23.41
CA GLU A 30 -7.35 -6.34 -24.27
C GLU A 30 -5.93 -6.05 -24.75
N TYR A 31 -4.95 -6.08 -23.83
CA TYR A 31 -3.56 -5.75 -24.14
C TYR A 31 -2.70 -6.98 -24.44
N GLN A 32 -3.29 -8.19 -24.46
CA GLN A 32 -2.59 -9.46 -24.65
C GLN A 32 -1.40 -9.64 -23.68
N VAL A 33 -1.57 -9.18 -22.45
CA VAL A 33 -0.57 -9.27 -21.38
C VAL A 33 -1.04 -10.29 -20.37
N SER A 34 -0.16 -11.20 -19.92
CA SER A 34 -0.56 -12.18 -18.90
C SER A 34 -1.00 -11.48 -17.60
N VAL A 35 -2.07 -11.98 -16.99
CA VAL A 35 -2.55 -11.53 -15.67
C VAL A 35 -1.40 -11.49 -14.64
N LYS A 36 -0.53 -12.51 -14.66
CA LYS A 36 0.65 -12.61 -13.78
C LYS A 36 1.63 -11.45 -13.98
N THR A 37 1.84 -11.01 -15.21
CA THR A 37 2.69 -9.86 -15.53
C THR A 37 2.11 -8.57 -14.97
N ILE A 38 0.80 -8.37 -15.12
CA ILE A 38 0.11 -7.17 -14.61
C ILE A 38 0.20 -7.10 -13.08
N TYR A 39 -0.07 -8.21 -12.38
CA TYR A 39 0.14 -8.28 -10.93
C TYR A 39 1.61 -8.06 -10.53
N GLY A 40 2.56 -8.55 -11.34
CA GLY A 40 3.98 -8.27 -11.15
C GLY A 40 4.31 -6.78 -11.21
N TRP A 41 3.71 -6.04 -12.15
CA TRP A 41 3.86 -4.59 -12.25
C TRP A 41 3.20 -3.84 -11.10
N LEU A 42 1.97 -4.24 -10.73
CA LEU A 42 1.27 -3.66 -9.58
C LEU A 42 2.09 -3.86 -8.30
N ARG A 43 2.65 -5.06 -8.09
CA ARG A 43 3.53 -5.39 -6.96
C ARG A 43 4.83 -4.59 -6.98
N LYS A 44 5.43 -4.38 -8.15
CA LYS A 44 6.68 -3.63 -8.31
C LYS A 44 6.47 -2.12 -8.15
N GLN A 45 5.31 -1.60 -8.58
CA GLN A 45 4.94 -0.20 -8.36
C GLN A 45 4.46 0.03 -6.92
N SER A 46 3.85 -0.98 -6.29
CA SER A 46 3.74 -1.07 -4.83
C SER A 46 5.08 -1.41 -4.18
N GLY A 47 6.22 -1.17 -4.84
CA GLY A 47 7.56 -1.10 -4.24
C GLY A 47 7.70 0.03 -3.20
N GLN A 48 6.61 0.74 -2.91
CA GLN A 48 6.41 1.56 -1.70
C GLN A 48 5.23 1.06 -0.83
N GLY A 49 4.89 -0.23 -0.93
CA GLY A 49 3.80 -0.90 -0.23
C GLY A 49 4.15 -1.18 1.22
N GLY A 50 4.12 -0.13 2.02
CA GLY A 50 4.33 -0.11 3.46
C GLY A 50 5.80 -0.20 3.80
N ASN A 51 6.50 0.94 3.93
CA ASN A 51 7.82 0.95 4.55
C ASN A 51 7.69 0.25 5.90
N ILE A 52 8.19 -1.00 6.00
CA ILE A 52 8.06 -1.84 7.20
C ILE A 52 8.68 -1.12 8.39
N LEU A 53 9.73 -0.34 8.14
CA LEU A 53 10.37 0.50 9.14
C LEU A 53 9.46 1.66 9.55
N GLU A 54 8.79 2.32 8.61
CA GLU A 54 7.82 3.39 8.94
C GLU A 54 6.62 2.84 9.70
N THR A 55 6.08 1.71 9.27
CA THR A 55 4.98 1.04 9.97
C THR A 55 5.41 0.61 11.38
N ALA A 56 6.63 0.11 11.54
CA ALA A 56 7.19 -0.23 12.86
C ALA A 56 7.44 1.00 13.72
N ARG A 57 7.89 2.12 13.12
CA ARG A 57 8.08 3.42 13.78
C ARG A 57 6.75 3.97 14.28
N LEU A 58 5.74 4.03 13.41
CA LEU A 58 4.38 4.47 13.73
C LEU A 58 3.74 3.63 14.84
N LYS A 59 3.92 2.30 14.83
CA LYS A 59 3.44 1.43 15.91
C LYS A 59 4.12 1.72 17.26
N ARG A 60 5.43 2.00 17.26
CA ARG A 60 6.16 2.39 18.49
C ARG A 60 5.69 3.75 19.01
N GLU A 61 5.53 4.73 18.12
CA GLU A 61 5.04 6.06 18.50
C GLU A 61 3.63 5.98 19.09
N ASN A 62 2.73 5.22 18.46
CA ASN A 62 1.37 5.02 18.98
C ASN A 62 1.37 4.38 20.38
N LYS A 63 2.20 3.35 20.61
CA LYS A 63 2.35 2.71 21.91
C LYS A 63 2.82 3.69 22.99
N LEU A 64 3.85 4.50 22.70
CA LEU A 64 4.37 5.50 23.64
C LEU A 64 3.34 6.56 23.99
N LEU A 65 2.55 7.01 23.00
CA LEU A 65 1.46 7.96 23.22
C LEU A 65 0.38 7.37 24.14
N LEU A 66 -0.03 6.12 23.92
CA LEU A 66 -1.01 5.45 24.77
C LEU A 66 -0.50 5.27 26.22
N GLU A 67 0.77 4.92 26.40
CA GLU A 67 1.38 4.82 27.73
C GLU A 67 1.41 6.17 28.46
N LEU A 68 1.75 7.25 27.75
CA LEU A 68 1.74 8.60 28.31
C LEU A 68 0.33 9.04 28.72
N VAL A 69 -0.66 8.83 27.85
CA VAL A 69 -2.06 9.13 28.15
C VAL A 69 -2.55 8.32 29.35
N GLY A 70 -2.17 7.04 29.44
CA GLY A 70 -2.49 6.20 30.58
C GLY A 70 -1.92 6.74 31.90
N LYS A 71 -0.65 7.15 31.90
CA LYS A 71 -0.01 7.77 33.08
C LYS A 71 -0.70 9.06 33.50
N LEU A 72 -0.96 9.96 32.54
CA LEU A 72 -1.63 11.23 32.81
C LEU A 72 -3.05 11.03 33.35
N THR A 73 -3.78 10.04 32.83
CA THR A 73 -5.12 9.70 33.30
C THR A 73 -5.09 9.16 34.72
N LEU A 74 -4.13 8.30 35.04
CA LEU A 74 -3.93 7.76 36.38
C LEU A 74 -3.57 8.87 37.37
N GLU A 75 -2.60 9.72 37.05
CA GLU A 75 -2.22 10.88 37.89
C GLU A 75 -3.41 11.81 38.15
N ASN A 76 -4.22 12.08 37.12
CA ASN A 76 -5.41 12.92 37.26
C ASN A 76 -6.49 12.26 38.14
N SER A 77 -6.64 10.93 38.07
CA SER A 77 -7.55 10.18 38.96
C SER A 77 -7.09 10.21 40.41
N LEU A 78 -5.78 10.05 40.64
CA LEU A 78 -5.18 10.05 41.98
C LEU A 78 -5.19 11.44 42.63
N LYS A 79 -5.09 12.53 41.84
CA LYS A 79 -5.22 13.91 42.33
C LYS A 79 -6.66 14.30 42.71
N LYS A 80 -7.67 13.52 42.29
CA LYS A 80 -9.08 13.77 42.57
C LYS A 80 -9.64 12.97 43.76
N SER A 81 -8.86 12.02 44.30
CA SER A 81 -9.12 11.36 45.59
C SER A 81 -8.36 12.06 46.70
#